data_AF-A0A9X2W608-F1
#
_entry.id   AF-A0A9X2W608-F1
#
_cell.length_a   1.000
_cell.length_b   1.000
_cell.length_c   1.000
_cell.angle_alpha   90.00
_cell.angle_beta   90.00
_cell.angle_gamma   90.00
#
_symmetry.space_group_name_H-M   'P 1'
#
loop_
_entity.id
_entity.type
_entity.pdbx_description
1 polymer ?
#
loop_
_entity_poly.entity_id
_entity_poly.type
_entity_poly.pdbx_seq_one_letter_code
_entity_poly.pdbx_strand_id
1 'polypeptide(L)'
;MQVIIFEMNSFVSVVVPFTACGLSADEIGKKDVPASVPFWIVDDSTLPVDIPQDAWELDTEQMGTPAGYGGTYTPAEKSND
;
A
#
# COMPACT_ATOMS: atom_id res chain seq x y z
N MET A 1 -12.14 4.83 4.10
CA MET A 1 -11.00 4.42 4.96
C MET A 1 -9.79 4.25 4.06
N GLN A 2 -8.58 4.58 4.50
CA GLN A 2 -7.40 4.39 3.64
C GLN A 2 -6.93 2.93 3.64
N VAL A 3 -6.63 2.43 2.44
CA VAL A 3 -6.05 1.10 2.19
C VAL A 3 -4.86 1.23 1.25
N ILE A 4 -3.95 0.27 1.33
CA ILE A 4 -2.77 0.19 0.48
C ILE A 4 -3.05 -0.85 -0.60
N ILE A 5 -2.85 -0.49 -1.87
CA ILE A 5 -2.98 -1.39 -3.01
C ILE A 5 -1.66 -1.51 -3.77
N PHE A 6 -1.38 -2.70 -4.27
CA PHE A 6 -0.21 -3.01 -5.09
C PHE A 6 -0.46 -4.24 -5.95
N GLU A 7 0.31 -4.40 -7.01
CA GLU A 7 0.25 -5.60 -7.85
C GLU A 7 1.24 -6.65 -7.33
N MET A 8 0.78 -7.89 -7.22
CA MET A 8 1.61 -9.04 -6.88
C MET A 8 1.12 -10.27 -7.63
N ASN A 9 2.03 -10.95 -8.35
CA ASN A 9 1.71 -12.13 -9.15
C ASN A 9 0.55 -11.91 -10.15
N SER A 10 0.46 -10.73 -10.76
CA SER A 10 -0.62 -10.33 -11.67
C SER A 10 -2.00 -10.16 -11.03
N PHE A 11 -2.06 -10.01 -9.70
CA PHE A 11 -3.30 -9.69 -8.96
C PHE A 11 -3.14 -8.43 -8.13
N VAL A 12 -4.24 -7.69 -7.96
CA VAL A 12 -4.29 -6.56 -7.03
C VAL A 12 -4.42 -7.05 -5.59
N SER A 13 -3.38 -6.80 -4.82
CA SER A 13 -3.33 -7.07 -3.39
C SER A 13 -3.74 -5.83 -2.59
N VAL A 14 -4.39 -6.07 -1.45
CA VAL A 14 -4.87 -5.00 -0.54
C VAL A 14 -4.30 -5.24 0.84
N VAL A 15 -3.74 -4.19 1.44
CA VAL A 15 -3.34 -4.15 2.85
C VAL A 15 -4.20 -3.12 3.56
N VAL A 16 -4.89 -3.54 4.62
CA VAL A 16 -5.63 -2.65 5.52
C VAL A 16 -4.68 -2.20 6.64
N PRO A 17 -4.25 -0.93 6.66
CA PRO A 17 -3.25 -0.47 7.61
C PRO A 17 -3.82 -0.42 9.04
N PHE A 18 -3.16 -1.09 9.98
CA PHE A 18 -3.46 -0.96 11.41
C PHE A 18 -2.73 0.24 12.01
N THR A 19 -3.28 1.44 11.86
CA THR A 19 -2.62 2.70 12.28
C THR A 19 -2.51 2.88 13.80
N ALA A 20 -3.26 2.10 14.61
CA ALA A 20 -3.17 2.13 16.06
C ALA A 20 -1.83 1.59 16.61
N CYS A 21 -0.98 0.99 15.77
CA CYS A 21 0.40 0.63 16.14
C CYS A 21 1.38 1.82 16.13
N GLY A 22 0.92 3.03 15.80
CA GLY A 22 1.75 4.24 15.75
C GLY A 22 2.47 4.46 14.42
N LEU A 23 2.22 3.61 13.42
CA LEU A 23 2.71 3.79 12.05
C LEU A 23 1.63 4.40 11.15
N SER A 24 2.05 5.29 10.26
CA SER A 24 1.24 5.81 9.17
C SER A 24 1.00 4.75 8.08
N ALA A 25 0.01 4.97 7.21
CA ALA A 25 -0.24 4.08 6.08
C ALA A 25 0.95 4.01 5.11
N ASP A 26 1.70 5.10 4.94
CA ASP A 26 2.94 5.11 4.16
C ASP A 26 4.02 4.21 4.76
N GLU A 27 4.27 4.33 6.07
CA GLU A 27 5.25 3.49 6.78
C GLU A 27 4.83 2.01 6.78
N ILE A 28 3.53 1.74 6.95
CA ILE A 28 2.97 0.39 6.84
C ILE A 28 3.17 -0.14 5.42
N GLY A 29 2.90 0.64 4.38
CA GLY A 29 3.16 0.25 2.99
C GLY A 29 4.63 -0.10 2.76
N LYS A 30 5.55 0.76 3.20
CA LYS A 30 7.00 0.51 3.12
C LYS A 30 7.46 -0.73 3.90
N LYS A 31 6.73 -1.11 4.95
CA LYS A 31 7.05 -2.25 5.83
C LYS A 31 6.46 -3.57 5.32
N ASP A 32 5.19 -3.56 4.91
CA ASP A 32 4.38 -4.76 4.67
C ASP A 32 4.23 -5.11 3.19
N VAL A 33 4.45 -4.16 2.28
CA VAL A 33 4.51 -4.44 0.83
C VAL A 33 5.85 -5.11 0.50
N PRO A 34 5.88 -6.12 -0.39
CA PRO A 34 7.11 -6.79 -0.78
C PRO A 34 8.18 -5.82 -1.32
N ALA A 35 9.44 -6.17 -1.11
CA ALA A 35 10.57 -5.32 -1.47
C ALA A 35 10.54 -4.90 -2.95
N SER A 36 10.78 -3.61 -3.22
CA SER A 36 10.79 -3.00 -4.55
C SER A 36 9.44 -2.99 -5.29
N VAL A 37 8.35 -3.43 -4.66
CA VAL A 37 7.00 -3.33 -5.25
C VAL A 37 6.43 -1.94 -4.97
N PRO A 38 6.01 -1.17 -6.00
CA PRO A 38 5.34 0.09 -5.81
C PRO A 38 3.95 -0.12 -5.19
N PHE A 39 3.52 0.81 -4.35
CA PHE A 39 2.19 0.78 -3.77
C PHE A 39 1.53 2.16 -3.80
N TRP A 40 0.20 2.16 -3.76
CA TRP A 40 -0.63 3.35 -3.69
C TRP A 40 -1.53 3.28 -2.46
N ILE A 41 -1.85 4.45 -1.91
CA ILE A 41 -2.81 4.58 -0.82
C ILE A 41 -4.06 5.19 -1.41
N VAL A 42 -5.18 4.47 -1.32
CA VAL A 42 -6.48 4.88 -1.85
C VAL A 42 -7.53 4.85 -0.74
N ASP A 43 -8.66 5.52 -0.97
CA ASP A 43 -9.83 5.33 -0.10
C ASP A 43 -10.56 4.05 -0.53
N ASP A 44 -10.96 3.21 0.42
CA ASP A 44 -11.65 1.95 0.16
C ASP A 44 -12.95 2.13 -0.64
N SER A 45 -13.61 3.28 -0.55
CA SER A 45 -14.79 3.61 -1.35
C SER A 45 -14.50 3.76 -2.84
N THR A 46 -13.24 3.87 -3.26
CA THR A 46 -12.85 3.92 -4.68
C THR A 46 -12.58 2.53 -5.27
N LEU A 47 -12.58 1.48 -4.45
CA LEU A 47 -12.38 0.12 -4.94
C LEU A 47 -13.63 -0.42 -5.64
N PRO A 48 -13.48 -1.30 -6.65
CA PRO A 48 -14.63 -1.93 -7.29
C PRO A 48 -15.46 -2.74 -6.29
N VAL A 49 -16.77 -2.51 -6.25
CA VAL A 49 -17.69 -3.24 -5.36
C VAL A 49 -18.42 -4.39 -6.05
N ASP A 50 -18.58 -4.28 -7.37
CA ASP A 50 -19.35 -5.25 -8.19
C ASP A 50 -18.46 -6.18 -9.02
N ILE A 51 -17.14 -6.05 -8.90
CA ILE A 51 -16.14 -6.86 -9.62
C ILE A 51 -15.37 -7.67 -8.56
N PRO A 52 -15.25 -9.00 -8.71
CA PRO A 52 -14.47 -9.79 -7.76
C PRO A 52 -12.98 -9.40 -7.83
N GLN A 53 -12.30 -9.45 -6.69
CA GLN A 53 -10.93 -8.93 -6.55
C GLN A 53 -9.91 -9.61 -7.47
N ASP A 54 -10.12 -10.87 -7.81
CA ASP A 54 -9.28 -11.63 -8.75
C ASP A 54 -9.36 -11.13 -10.19
N ALA A 55 -10.41 -10.37 -10.54
CA ALA A 55 -10.59 -9.71 -11.82
C ALA A 55 -10.20 -8.22 -11.80
N TRP A 56 -9.64 -7.72 -10.68
CA TRP A 56 -9.16 -6.35 -10.62
C TRP A 56 -7.84 -6.21 -11.40
N GLU A 57 -7.70 -5.09 -12.08
CA GLU A 57 -6.47 -4.68 -12.76
C GLU A 57 -6.01 -3.34 -12.19
N LEU A 58 -4.70 -3.17 -12.04
CA LEU A 58 -4.10 -1.93 -11.53
C LEU A 58 -3.54 -1.12 -12.69
N ASP A 59 -4.26 -0.08 -13.12
CA ASP A 59 -3.75 0.87 -14.10
C ASP A 59 -2.75 1.84 -13.45
N THR A 60 -1.48 1.45 -13.45
CA THR A 60 -0.41 2.25 -12.84
C THR A 60 -0.18 3.60 -13.53
N GLU A 61 -0.56 3.75 -14.81
CA GLU A 61 -0.47 5.03 -15.52
C GLU A 61 -1.55 5.99 -15.03
N GLN A 62 -2.77 5.50 -14.87
CA GLN A 62 -3.89 6.30 -14.34
C GLN A 62 -3.69 6.64 -12.86
N MET A 63 -3.10 5.72 -12.08
CA MET A 63 -2.83 5.91 -10.65
C MET A 63 -1.72 6.96 -10.39
N GLY A 64 -0.85 7.20 -11.37
CA GLY A 64 0.24 8.17 -11.24
C GLY A 64 1.34 7.71 -10.28
N THR A 65 2.00 8.67 -9.63
CA THR A 65 3.17 8.40 -8.79
C THR A 65 2.80 7.53 -7.57
N PRO A 66 3.52 6.41 -7.32
CA PRO A 66 3.28 5.57 -6.15
C PRO A 66 3.57 6.33 -4.85
N ALA A 67 2.84 5.96 -3.79
CA ALA A 67 3.07 6.51 -2.45
C ALA A 67 4.45 6.08 -1.91
N GLY A 68 4.91 4.88 -2.28
CA GLY A 68 6.23 4.39 -1.95
C GLY A 68 6.53 3.02 -2.55
N TYR A 69 7.63 2.43 -2.10
CA TYR A 69 8.05 1.08 -2.46
C TYR A 69 8.20 0.23 -1.20
N GLY A 70 7.72 -1.01 -1.28
CA GLY A 70 7.88 -1.97 -0.20
C GLY A 70 9.34 -2.26 0.12
N GLY A 71 9.60 -2.66 1.36
CA GLY A 71 10.95 -2.94 1.89
C GLY A 71 11.81 -1.69 2.16
N THR A 72 11.25 -0.47 2.07
CA THR A 72 11.99 0.78 2.32
C THR A 72 11.71 1.39 3.70
N TYR A 73 10.99 0.68 4.56
CA TYR A 73 10.70 1.15 5.91
C TYR A 73 11.99 1.23 6.72
N THR A 74 12.26 2.42 7.26
CA THR A 74 13.34 2.66 8.21
C THR A 74 12.71 3.08 9.52
N PRO A 75 12.88 2.30 10.61
CA PRO A 75 12.47 2.78 11.93
C PRO A 75 13.20 4.09 12.21
N ALA A 76 12.50 5.11 12.71
CA ALA A 76 13.16 6.31 13.19
C ALA A 76 14.27 5.88 14.16
N GLU A 77 15.51 6.30 13.88
CA GLU A 77 16.61 6.13 14.83
C GLU A 77 16.13 6.75 16.15
N LYS A 78 16.05 5.95 17.21
CA LYS A 78 15.82 6.51 18.53
C LYS A 78 16.99 7.46 18.76
N SER A 79 16.74 8.78 18.76
CA SER A 79 17.74 9.73 19.20
C SER A 79 18.09 9.34 20.62
N ASN A 80 19.30 8.81 20.82
CA ASN A 80 19.87 8.70 22.16
C ASN A 80 20.28 10.12 22.56
N ASP A 81 19.31 10.87 23.08
CA ASP A 81 19.56 12.10 23.86
C ASP A 81 19.57 11.73 25.35
#